data_AF-A0A8T1GQS1-F1
#
_entry.id   AF-A0A8T1GQS1-F1
#
_cell.length_a   1.000
_cell.length_b   1.000
_cell.length_c   1.000
_cell.angle_alpha   90.00
_cell.angle_beta   90.00
_cell.angle_gamma   90.00
#
_symmetry.space_group_name_H-M   'P 1'
#
loop_
_entity.id
_entity.type
_entity.pdbx_description
1 polymer ?
#
loop_
_entity_poly.entity_id
_entity_poly.type
_entity_poly.pdbx_seq_one_letter_code
_entity_poly.pdbx_strand_id
1 'polypeptide(L)'
;MLRDSSDDEEMAVSTIHRAFDRMFATDGFPFIIGGQPGPLAHYHPPTIQIIQLWQSYIDSVNPLLKITHVPTVQSQIIEASSNIGSAPKNIEALMFAIYLMAITSLDDVDVQRMFNAPKTELLGRYHTATQQALTNSGFMRDTDPLLLQAY
;
A
#
# COMPACT_ATOMS: atom_id res chain seq x y z
N MET A 1 -12.40 47.44 0.65
CA MET A 1 -12.16 46.03 1.04
C MET A 1 -12.12 45.20 -0.23
N LEU A 2 -11.33 44.13 -0.26
CA LEU A 2 -11.16 43.12 -1.33
C LEU A 2 -10.01 43.38 -2.32
N ARG A 3 -8.77 43.21 -1.87
CA ARG A 3 -7.64 42.84 -2.73
C ARG A 3 -6.46 42.33 -1.91
N ASP A 4 -6.55 41.12 -1.35
CA ASP A 4 -5.38 40.37 -0.85
C ASP A 4 -5.73 38.89 -0.56
N SER A 5 -6.14 38.12 -1.58
CA SER A 5 -6.46 36.68 -1.42
C SER A 5 -6.05 35.84 -2.64
N SER A 6 -5.41 36.44 -3.64
CA SER A 6 -5.07 35.78 -4.91
C SER A 6 -3.71 35.07 -4.86
N ASP A 7 -2.75 35.63 -4.11
CA ASP A 7 -1.35 35.16 -4.16
C ASP A 7 -1.15 33.88 -3.32
N ASP A 8 -1.92 33.72 -2.24
CA ASP A 8 -1.87 32.51 -1.39
C ASP A 8 -2.52 31.29 -2.07
N GLU A 9 -3.56 31.50 -2.89
CA GLU A 9 -4.22 30.43 -3.65
C GLU A 9 -3.35 29.92 -4.81
N GLU A 10 -2.64 30.81 -5.53
CA GLU A 10 -1.71 30.40 -6.59
C GLU A 10 -0.52 29.59 -6.06
N MET A 11 -0.02 29.93 -4.87
CA MET A 11 1.08 29.19 -4.24
C MET A 11 0.64 27.79 -3.79
N ALA A 12 -0.57 27.65 -3.27
CA ALA A 12 -1.15 26.36 -2.91
C ALA A 12 -1.42 25.49 -4.15
N VAL A 13 -1.99 26.07 -5.20
CA VAL A 13 -2.27 25.39 -6.48
C VAL A 13 -0.97 24.94 -7.15
N SER A 14 0.07 25.78 -7.17
CA SER A 14 1.37 25.42 -7.74
C SER A 14 2.06 24.29 -6.94
N THR A 15 1.87 24.26 -5.63
CA THR A 15 2.39 23.19 -4.77
C THR A 15 1.65 21.88 -5.01
N ILE A 16 0.32 21.93 -5.21
CA ILE A 16 -0.49 20.78 -5.59
C ILE A 16 -0.07 20.28 -6.97
N HIS A 17 0.10 21.17 -7.95
CA HIS A 17 0.56 20.81 -9.29
C HIS A 17 1.94 20.15 -9.26
N ARG A 18 2.88 20.68 -8.48
CA ARG A 18 4.21 20.08 -8.33
C ARG A 18 4.19 18.73 -7.61
N ALA A 19 3.30 18.56 -6.63
CA ALA A 19 3.12 17.28 -5.95
C ALA A 19 2.49 16.24 -6.90
N PHE A 20 1.54 16.67 -7.73
CA PHE A 20 0.93 15.87 -8.78
C PHE A 20 1.99 15.50 -9.83
N ASP A 21 2.69 16.47 -10.41
CA ASP A 21 3.77 16.24 -11.37
C ASP A 21 4.84 15.32 -10.81
N ARG A 22 5.20 15.41 -9.53
CA ARG A 22 6.15 14.48 -8.91
C ARG A 22 5.59 13.06 -8.76
N MET A 23 4.28 12.92 -8.53
CA MET A 23 3.58 11.64 -8.47
C MET A 23 3.48 10.98 -9.85
N PHE A 24 3.31 11.78 -10.92
CA PHE A 24 3.18 11.31 -12.32
C PHE A 24 4.48 11.31 -13.13
N ALA A 25 5.53 12.00 -12.67
CA ALA A 25 6.86 12.00 -13.28
C ALA A 25 7.74 10.82 -12.85
N THR A 26 7.34 10.09 -11.80
CA THR A 26 7.76 8.69 -11.68
C THR A 26 7.13 7.94 -12.85
N ASP A 27 7.96 7.37 -13.74
CA ASP A 27 7.65 6.68 -15.00
C ASP A 27 6.68 5.46 -14.88
N GLY A 28 5.62 5.56 -14.08
CA GLY A 28 4.97 4.38 -13.49
C GLY A 28 3.73 4.60 -12.62
N PHE A 29 3.05 5.74 -12.70
CA PHE A 29 1.82 5.97 -11.92
C PHE A 29 0.54 5.85 -12.79
N PRO A 30 -0.55 5.22 -12.29
CA PRO A 30 -0.75 4.65 -10.96
C PRO A 30 -0.19 3.24 -10.77
N PHE A 31 0.18 2.59 -11.87
CA PHE A 31 0.88 1.31 -11.91
C PHE A 31 1.92 1.38 -13.04
N ILE A 32 3.08 0.75 -12.87
CA ILE A 32 3.95 0.47 -14.02
C ILE A 32 3.24 -0.62 -14.82
N ILE A 33 2.41 -0.22 -15.78
CA ILE A 33 1.82 -1.13 -16.77
C ILE A 33 2.99 -1.67 -17.59
N GLY A 34 3.53 -2.83 -17.18
CA GLY A 34 4.73 -3.44 -17.77
C GLY A 34 5.93 -3.63 -16.82
N GLY A 35 5.78 -3.36 -15.52
CA GLY A 35 6.82 -3.63 -14.53
C GLY A 35 7.22 -5.10 -14.55
N GLN A 36 8.51 -5.40 -14.67
CA GLN A 36 8.99 -6.78 -14.62
C GLN A 36 8.69 -7.39 -13.24
N PRO A 37 8.18 -8.64 -13.17
CA PRO A 37 7.96 -9.28 -11.90
C PRO A 37 9.28 -9.42 -11.13
N GLY A 38 9.35 -8.81 -9.95
CA GLY A 38 10.52 -8.85 -9.07
C GLY A 38 10.30 -9.68 -7.81
N PRO A 39 11.35 -10.25 -7.20
CA PRO A 39 11.24 -10.94 -5.93
C PRO A 39 10.86 -9.97 -4.80
N LEU A 40 9.88 -10.35 -3.98
CA LEU A 40 9.37 -9.54 -2.87
C LEU A 40 9.65 -10.14 -1.49
N ALA A 41 10.13 -11.38 -1.43
CA ALA A 41 10.36 -12.12 -0.19
C ALA A 41 11.20 -11.34 0.84
N HIS A 42 12.20 -10.56 0.40
CA HIS A 42 13.07 -9.78 1.28
C HIS A 42 12.48 -8.44 1.75
N TYR A 43 11.32 -8.04 1.23
CA TYR A 43 10.60 -6.86 1.71
C TYR A 43 9.66 -7.17 2.87
N HIS A 44 9.39 -8.45 3.15
CA HIS A 44 8.56 -8.84 4.29
C HIS A 44 9.32 -8.61 5.61
N PRO A 45 8.66 -8.04 6.64
CA PRO A 45 9.23 -7.96 7.96
C PRO A 45 9.21 -9.34 8.64
N PRO A 46 9.89 -9.51 9.80
CA PRO A 46 9.79 -10.71 10.61
C PRO A 46 8.33 -11.06 10.96
N THR A 47 7.99 -12.35 11.06
CA THR A 47 6.64 -12.85 11.33
C THR A 47 5.94 -12.18 12.52
N ILE A 48 6.69 -11.88 13.59
CA ILE A 48 6.16 -11.17 14.77
C ILE A 48 5.64 -9.78 14.38
N GLN A 49 6.39 -9.03 13.57
CA GLN A 49 5.97 -7.71 13.09
C GLN A 49 4.81 -7.80 12.10
N ILE A 50 4.73 -8.87 11.28
CA ILE A 50 3.57 -9.12 10.41
C ILE A 50 2.28 -9.22 11.24
N ILE A 51 2.32 -10.00 12.32
CA ILE A 51 1.16 -10.17 13.21
C ILE A 51 0.82 -8.85 13.90
N GLN A 52 1.81 -8.08 14.36
CA GLN A 52 1.57 -6.77 14.97
C GLN A 52 0.93 -5.77 14.00
N LEU A 53 1.41 -5.72 12.74
CA LEU A 53 0.83 -4.89 11.68
C LEU A 53 -0.61 -5.31 11.37
N TRP A 54 -0.88 -6.61 11.35
CA TRP A 54 -2.23 -7.12 11.18
C TRP A 54 -3.17 -6.70 12.31
N GLN A 55 -2.72 -6.75 13.57
CA GLN A 55 -3.51 -6.25 14.70
C GLN A 55 -3.76 -4.74 14.59
N SER A 56 -2.73 -3.96 14.30
CA SER A 56 -2.86 -2.50 14.10
C SER A 56 -3.85 -2.15 12.98
N TYR A 57 -3.85 -2.91 11.88
CA TYR A 57 -4.83 -2.77 10.81
C TYR A 57 -6.27 -3.09 11.27
N ILE A 58 -6.47 -4.15 12.05
CA ILE A 58 -7.79 -4.48 12.62
C ILE A 58 -8.27 -3.36 13.55
N ASP A 59 -7.39 -2.82 14.38
CA ASP A 59 -7.76 -1.83 15.39
C ASP A 59 -8.05 -0.45 14.77
N SER A 60 -7.29 -0.07 13.74
CA SER A 60 -7.31 1.30 13.20
C SER A 60 -8.04 1.44 11.87
N VAL A 61 -7.97 0.44 10.99
CA VAL A 61 -8.36 0.58 9.57
C VAL A 61 -9.62 -0.23 9.25
N ASN A 62 -9.70 -1.47 9.73
CA ASN A 62 -10.86 -2.32 9.50
C ASN A 62 -12.21 -1.73 9.97
N PRO A 63 -12.32 -0.96 11.08
CA PRO A 63 -13.59 -0.34 11.49
C PRO A 63 -14.08 0.73 10.52
N LEU A 64 -13.15 1.39 9.81
CA LEU A 64 -13.44 2.44 8.85
C LEU A 64 -13.91 1.89 7.51
N LEU A 65 -13.32 0.77 7.07
CA LEU A 65 -13.58 0.22 5.74
C LEU A 65 -14.66 -0.85 5.74
N LYS A 66 -14.76 -1.71 6.77
CA LYS A 66 -15.64 -2.90 6.79
C LYS A 66 -15.52 -3.81 5.55
N ILE A 67 -14.44 -3.68 4.78
CA ILE A 67 -14.24 -4.38 3.50
C ILE A 67 -13.83 -5.84 3.72
N THR A 68 -13.15 -6.15 4.83
CA THR A 68 -12.49 -7.44 5.05
C THR A 68 -13.21 -8.33 6.06
N HIS A 69 -13.52 -9.57 5.66
CA HIS A 69 -13.94 -10.61 6.58
C HIS A 69 -12.72 -11.09 7.41
N VAL A 70 -12.57 -10.48 8.59
CA VAL A 70 -11.39 -10.65 9.48
C VAL A 70 -10.98 -12.12 9.68
N PRO A 71 -11.88 -13.08 9.97
CA PRO A 71 -11.48 -14.48 10.21
C PRO A 71 -10.79 -15.15 9.00
N THR A 72 -11.26 -14.84 7.79
CA THR A 72 -10.72 -15.42 6.56
C THR A 72 -9.35 -14.84 6.27
N VAL A 73 -9.22 -13.52 6.33
CA VAL A 73 -7.96 -12.83 6.05
C VAL A 73 -6.91 -13.17 7.10
N GLN A 74 -7.30 -13.29 8.37
CA GLN A 74 -6.39 -13.72 9.44
C GLN A 74 -5.81 -15.11 9.16
N SER A 75 -6.64 -16.07 8.77
CA SER A 75 -6.19 -17.43 8.42
C SER A 75 -5.19 -17.39 7.26
N GLN A 76 -5.48 -16.61 6.22
CA GLN A 76 -4.61 -16.44 5.05
C GLN A 76 -3.28 -15.78 5.40
N ILE A 77 -3.27 -14.76 6.26
CA ILE A 77 -2.05 -14.08 6.70
C ILE A 77 -1.19 -15.00 7.55
N ILE A 78 -1.78 -15.77 8.48
CA ILE A 78 -1.03 -16.70 9.32
C ILE A 78 -0.37 -17.79 8.46
N GLU A 79 -1.12 -18.36 7.52
CA GLU A 79 -0.61 -19.36 6.58
C GLU A 79 0.53 -18.78 5.72
N ALA A 80 0.31 -17.62 5.09
CA ALA A 80 1.32 -16.96 4.27
C ALA A 80 2.55 -16.51 5.07
N SER A 81 2.39 -16.10 6.32
CA SER A 81 3.50 -15.70 7.19
C SER A 81 4.38 -16.88 7.65
N SER A 82 3.83 -18.10 7.59
CA SER A 82 4.56 -19.34 7.90
C SER A 82 5.43 -19.80 6.72
N ASN A 83 5.03 -19.47 5.49
CA ASN A 83 5.80 -19.73 4.27
C ASN A 83 5.67 -18.60 3.24
N ILE A 84 6.40 -17.51 3.50
CA ILE A 84 6.37 -16.29 2.67
C ILE A 84 6.73 -16.59 1.21
N GLY A 85 7.67 -17.51 0.97
CA GLY A 85 8.13 -17.86 -0.37
C GLY A 85 7.10 -18.61 -1.22
N SER A 86 6.08 -19.21 -0.60
CA SER A 86 5.00 -19.92 -1.31
C SER A 86 3.65 -19.19 -1.24
N ALA A 87 3.62 -17.97 -0.71
CA ALA A 87 2.38 -17.21 -0.59
C ALA A 87 1.79 -16.91 -1.99
N PRO A 88 0.46 -17.07 -2.18
CA PRO A 88 -0.19 -16.65 -3.41
C PRO A 88 0.02 -15.15 -3.66
N LYS A 89 0.29 -14.74 -4.90
CA LYS A 89 0.66 -13.36 -5.24
C LYS A 89 -0.40 -12.32 -4.85
N ASN A 90 -1.67 -12.69 -4.92
CA ASN A 90 -2.79 -11.87 -4.47
C ASN A 90 -2.79 -11.67 -2.95
N ILE A 91 -2.45 -12.70 -2.17
CA ILE A 91 -2.31 -12.63 -0.71
C ILE A 91 -1.08 -11.82 -0.34
N GLU A 92 0.04 -12.01 -1.05
CA GLU A 92 1.25 -11.20 -0.86
C GLU A 92 0.96 -9.70 -1.10
N ALA A 93 0.23 -9.37 -2.17
CA ALA A 93 -0.20 -7.99 -2.43
C ALA A 93 -1.09 -7.43 -1.31
N LEU A 94 -2.03 -8.24 -0.80
CA LEU A 94 -2.87 -7.85 0.33
C LEU A 94 -2.05 -7.59 1.60
N MET A 95 -1.05 -8.44 1.88
CA MET A 95 -0.16 -8.27 3.02
C MET A 95 0.60 -6.94 2.95
N PHE A 96 1.20 -6.61 1.81
CA PHE A 96 1.89 -5.33 1.63
C PHE A 96 0.96 -4.11 1.77
N ALA A 97 -0.26 -4.20 1.23
CA ALA A 97 -1.27 -3.15 1.42
C ALA A 97 -1.64 -2.96 2.90
N ILE A 98 -1.79 -4.06 3.65
CA ILE A 98 -2.04 -4.03 5.10
C ILE A 98 -0.88 -3.37 5.85
N TYR A 99 0.37 -3.69 5.50
CA TYR A 99 1.55 -3.08 6.13
C TYR A 99 1.56 -1.57 5.91
N LEU A 100 1.33 -1.13 4.68
CA LEU A 100 1.31 0.28 4.32
C LEU A 100 0.21 1.02 5.09
N MET A 101 -1.01 0.46 5.15
CA MET A 101 -2.13 1.07 5.87
C MET A 101 -1.88 1.12 7.38
N ALA A 102 -1.41 0.02 7.98
CA ALA A 102 -1.12 -0.05 9.41
C ALA A 102 -0.04 0.97 9.81
N ILE A 103 1.06 1.05 9.07
CA ILE A 103 2.13 2.03 9.33
C ILE A 103 1.62 3.45 9.16
N THR A 104 0.76 3.71 8.17
CA THR A 104 0.14 5.03 7.98
C THR A 104 -0.67 5.44 9.21
N SER A 105 -1.44 4.52 9.80
CA SER A 105 -2.27 4.76 11.00
C SER A 105 -1.51 4.85 12.32
N LEU A 106 -0.30 4.29 12.42
CA LEU A 106 0.50 4.33 13.65
C LEU A 106 1.22 5.67 13.84
N ASP A 107 1.46 6.08 15.08
CA ASP A 107 2.29 7.25 15.38
C ASP A 107 3.78 6.98 15.13
N ASP A 108 4.53 8.04 14.80
CA ASP A 108 5.97 7.96 14.49
C ASP A 108 6.77 7.28 15.61
N VAL A 109 6.39 7.52 16.86
CA VAL A 109 7.03 6.94 18.06
C VAL A 109 6.83 5.43 18.10
N ASP A 110 5.63 4.95 17.78
CA ASP A 110 5.33 3.51 17.84
C ASP A 110 5.95 2.77 16.65
N VAL A 111 5.98 3.39 15.47
CA VAL A 111 6.71 2.87 14.31
C VAL A 111 8.21 2.76 14.63
N GLN A 112 8.80 3.79 15.23
CA GLN A 112 10.21 3.76 15.64
C GLN A 112 10.47 2.66 16.68
N ARG A 113 9.56 2.45 17.63
CA ARG A 113 9.69 1.37 18.64
C ARG A 113 9.60 -0.03 18.03
N MET A 114 8.69 -0.24 17.08
CA MET A 114 8.43 -1.55 16.49
C MET A 114 9.47 -1.96 15.44
N PHE A 115 9.90 -1.01 14.61
CA PHE A 115 10.75 -1.28 13.44
C PHE A 115 12.17 -0.73 13.56
N ASN A 116 12.46 0.06 14.59
CA ASN A 116 13.74 0.75 14.79
C ASN A 116 14.18 1.59 13.56
N ALA A 117 13.21 2.14 12.84
CA ALA A 117 13.40 2.90 11.61
C ALA A 117 12.35 4.03 11.51
N PRO A 118 12.68 5.14 10.81
CA PRO A 118 11.77 6.26 10.67
C PRO A 118 10.56 5.88 9.81
N LYS A 119 9.37 6.39 10.20
CA LYS A 119 8.10 6.12 9.49
C LYS A 119 8.16 6.48 8.01
N THR A 120 8.80 7.59 7.66
CA THR A 120 8.91 8.06 6.27
C THR A 120 9.67 7.07 5.37
N GLU A 121 10.73 6.45 5.88
CA GLU A 121 11.49 5.43 5.16
C GLU A 121 10.67 4.16 4.96
N LEU A 122 9.98 3.71 6.00
CA LEU A 122 9.13 2.52 5.94
C LEU A 122 7.95 2.71 4.98
N LEU A 123 7.29 3.88 5.02
CA LEU A 123 6.22 4.20 4.08
C LEU A 123 6.71 4.18 2.64
N GLY A 124 7.88 4.78 2.35
CA GLY A 124 8.47 4.72 1.01
C GLY A 124 8.74 3.29 0.55
N ARG A 125 9.37 2.48 1.42
CA ARG A 125 9.68 1.07 1.14
C ARG A 125 8.42 0.24 0.87
N TYR A 126 7.43 0.32 1.76
CA TYR A 126 6.21 -0.48 1.63
C TYR A 126 5.30 0.03 0.52
N HIS A 127 5.34 1.31 0.17
CA HIS A 127 4.63 1.84 -1.00
C HIS A 127 5.16 1.19 -2.28
N THR A 128 6.48 1.21 -2.50
CA THR A 128 7.09 0.56 -3.68
C THR A 128 6.86 -0.95 -3.68
N ALA A 129 6.99 -1.62 -2.54
CA ALA A 129 6.73 -3.06 -2.42
C ALA A 129 5.26 -3.40 -2.74
N THR A 130 4.31 -2.59 -2.29
CA THR A 130 2.88 -2.76 -2.59
C THR A 130 2.61 -2.62 -4.09
N GLN A 131 3.17 -1.60 -4.74
CA GLN A 131 3.03 -1.42 -6.19
C GLN A 131 3.58 -2.61 -6.98
N GLN A 132 4.77 -3.10 -6.59
CA GLN A 132 5.36 -4.28 -7.21
C GLN A 132 4.53 -5.54 -6.95
N ALA A 133 3.97 -5.71 -5.75
CA ALA A 133 3.12 -6.85 -5.42
C ALA A 133 1.82 -6.87 -6.23
N LEU A 134 1.19 -5.71 -6.41
CA LEU A 134 0.02 -5.54 -7.28
C LEU A 134 0.36 -5.83 -8.75
N THR A 135 1.55 -5.44 -9.20
CA THR A 135 2.04 -5.77 -10.55
C THR A 135 2.28 -7.28 -10.69
N ASN A 136 2.91 -7.91 -9.68
CA ASN A 136 3.17 -9.34 -9.65
C ASN A 136 1.89 -10.19 -9.66
N SER A 137 0.85 -9.73 -8.96
CA SER A 137 -0.45 -10.42 -8.87
C SER A 137 -1.27 -10.32 -10.16
N GLY A 138 -0.86 -9.49 -11.13
CA GLY A 138 -1.63 -9.25 -12.34
C GLY A 138 -2.91 -8.47 -12.07
N PHE A 139 -2.94 -7.68 -10.99
CA PHE A 139 -4.06 -6.79 -10.71
C PHE A 139 -4.37 -5.93 -11.96
N MET A 140 -5.63 -5.96 -12.42
CA MET A 140 -6.14 -5.38 -13.68
C MET A 140 -5.84 -6.11 -15.00
N ARG A 141 -5.12 -7.24 -15.02
CA ARG A 141 -4.94 -8.05 -16.27
C ARG A 141 -6.09 -8.99 -16.58
N ASP A 142 -6.83 -9.44 -15.57
CA ASP A 142 -7.94 -10.41 -15.70
C ASP A 142 -9.32 -9.72 -15.71
N THR A 143 -9.48 -8.65 -16.49
CA THR A 143 -10.82 -8.18 -16.88
C THR A 143 -11.01 -8.61 -18.31
N ASP A 144 -11.64 -9.76 -18.54
CA ASP A 144 -11.96 -10.22 -19.88
C ASP A 144 -12.88 -9.17 -20.55
N PRO A 145 -12.39 -8.40 -21.54
CA PRO A 145 -13.23 -7.41 -22.20
C PRO A 145 -14.36 -8.07 -23.01
N LEU A 146 -14.25 -9.37 -23.31
CA LEU A 146 -15.30 -10.14 -23.99
C LEU A 146 -16.53 -10.36 -23.08
N LEU A 147 -16.32 -10.51 -21.76
CA LEU A 147 -17.39 -10.61 -20.76
C LEU A 147 -18.14 -9.27 -20.59
N LEU A 148 -17.47 -8.13 -20.80
CA LEU A 148 -18.08 -6.80 -20.79
C LEU A 148 -18.95 -6.51 -22.02
N GLN A 149 -18.66 -7.16 -23.16
CA GLN A 149 -19.44 -7.02 -24.40
C GLN A 149 -20.65 -7.98 -24.46
N ALA A 150 -20.77 -8.90 -23.51
CA ALA A 150 -21.82 -9.91 -23.48
C ALA A 150 -23.05 -9.52 -22.62
N TYR A 151 -23.07 -8.31 -22.06
CA TYR A 151 -24.21 -7.70 -21.36
C TYR A 151 -24.78 -6.54 -22.18
#